data_AF-A0A7R9DJV5-F1
#
_entry.id   AF-A0A7R9DJV5-F1
#
_cell.length_a   1.000
_cell.length_b   1.000
_cell.length_c   1.000
_cell.angle_alpha   90.00
_cell.angle_beta   90.00
_cell.angle_gamma   90.00
#
_symmetry.space_group_name_H-M   'P 1'
#
loop_
_entity.id
_entity.type
_entity.pdbx_description
1 polymer ?
#
loop_
_entity_poly.entity_id
_entity_poly.type
_entity_poly.pdbx_seq_one_letter_code
_entity_poly.pdbx_strand_id
1 'polypeptide(L)'
;MILVIRCSLLNMWSIQQIIKILNLYTPADDFEERVPVAFIRKIQTTLHERTESQEQSTLLMDTKFSFPVRFPFNPSKIRLEDIEVPEVLNLPTLKKV
;
A
#
# COMPACT_ATOMS: atom_id res chain seq x y z
N MET A 1 9.74 17.61 10.80
CA MET A 1 9.15 16.53 9.97
C MET A 1 8.16 17.01 8.89
N ILE A 2 7.49 18.16 9.04
CA ILE A 2 6.50 18.72 8.07
C ILE A 2 7.11 19.06 6.69
N LEU A 3 8.39 19.42 6.64
CA LEU A 3 9.07 19.78 5.39
C LEU A 3 9.22 18.61 4.40
N VAL A 4 8.89 17.38 4.80
CA VAL A 4 9.09 16.16 4.00
C VAL A 4 7.86 15.80 3.15
N ILE A 5 6.79 16.62 3.13
CA ILE A 5 5.71 16.45 2.14
C ILE A 5 6.20 17.01 0.78
N ARG A 6 7.18 16.32 0.20
CA ARG A 6 7.67 16.56 -1.16
C ARG A 6 6.53 16.20 -2.13
N CYS A 7 6.43 16.91 -3.26
CA CYS A 7 5.36 16.66 -4.25
C CYS A 7 5.26 15.18 -4.69
N SER A 8 6.33 14.39 -4.55
CA SER A 8 6.34 12.95 -4.80
C SER A 8 5.41 12.13 -3.89
N LEU A 9 5.21 12.54 -2.63
CA LEU A 9 4.28 11.88 -1.71
C LEU A 9 2.82 12.23 -2.02
N LEU A 10 2.56 13.39 -2.63
CA LEU A 10 1.22 13.83 -3.01
C LEU A 10 0.60 12.96 -4.12
N ASN A 11 1.40 12.14 -4.82
CA ASN A 11 0.93 11.23 -5.86
C ASN A 11 0.46 9.87 -5.34
N MET A 12 0.75 9.53 -4.09
CA MET A 12 0.35 8.22 -3.50
C MET A 12 -0.80 8.33 -2.51
N TRP A 13 -1.26 9.55 -2.20
CA TRP A 13 -2.24 9.84 -1.17
C TRP A 13 -3.40 10.65 -1.75
N SER A 14 -4.62 10.42 -1.25
CA SER A 14 -5.77 11.22 -1.65
C SER A 14 -5.71 12.62 -1.06
N ILE A 15 -6.36 13.59 -1.73
CA ILE A 15 -6.42 14.99 -1.28
C ILE A 15 -6.96 15.07 0.16
N GLN A 16 -8.00 14.27 0.46
CA GLN A 16 -8.63 14.22 1.78
C GLN A 16 -7.66 13.69 2.85
N GLN A 17 -6.85 12.68 2.53
CA GLN A 17 -5.85 12.14 3.45
C GLN A 17 -4.77 13.18 3.79
N ILE A 18 -4.27 13.88 2.77
CA ILE A 18 -3.25 14.93 2.94
C ILE A 18 -3.78 16.05 3.82
N ILE A 19 -5.00 16.54 3.55
CA ILE A 19 -5.65 17.59 4.36
C ILE A 19 -5.87 17.11 5.80
N LYS A 20 -6.26 15.85 6.02
CA LYS A 20 -6.49 15.31 7.36
C LYS A 20 -5.20 15.25 8.17
N ILE A 21 -4.09 14.82 7.56
CA ILE A 21 -2.77 14.78 8.21
C ILE A 21 -2.32 16.19 8.58
N LEU A 22 -2.41 17.15 7.66
CA LEU A 22 -2.02 18.55 7.93
C LEU A 22 -2.84 19.19 9.06
N ASN A 23 -4.13 18.86 9.17
CA ASN A 23 -5.00 19.37 10.22
C ASN A 23 -4.74 18.74 11.59
N LEU A 24 -4.38 17.45 11.64
CA LEU A 24 -4.11 16.71 12.88
C LEU A 24 -2.66 16.83 13.34
N TYR A 25 -1.79 17.41 12.51
CA TYR A 25 -0.40 17.60 12.86
C TYR A 25 -0.26 18.44 14.14
N THR A 26 0.38 17.84 15.13
CA THR A 26 0.72 18.44 16.41
C THR A 26 2.24 18.46 16.52
N PRO A 27 2.87 19.65 16.64
CA PRO A 27 4.31 19.77 16.80
C PRO A 27 4.85 18.92 17.95
N ALA A 28 5.98 18.24 17.74
CA ALA A 28 6.58 17.37 18.75
C ALA A 28 7.55 18.10 19.69
N ASP A 29 8.11 19.23 19.26
CA ASP A 29 9.08 20.03 20.01
C ASP A 29 8.98 21.53 19.66
N ASP A 30 9.77 22.36 20.35
CA ASP A 30 9.80 23.82 20.17
C ASP A 30 10.45 24.27 18.84
N PHE A 31 10.99 23.34 18.05
CA PHE A 31 11.57 23.63 16.74
C PHE A 31 10.57 23.38 15.60
N GLU A 32 9.38 22.86 15.91
CA GLU A 32 8.32 22.60 14.95
C GLU A 32 7.16 23.60 15.11
N GLU A 33 6.81 24.26 14.01
CA GLU A 33 5.64 25.14 13.96
C GLU A 33 4.39 24.40 13.49
N ARG A 34 3.24 24.82 14.02
CA ARG A 34 1.95 24.30 13.53
C ARG A 34 1.72 24.74 12.09
N VAL A 35 1.20 23.83 11.27
CA VAL A 35 0.85 24.12 9.88
C VAL A 35 -0.18 25.26 9.82
N PRO A 36 0.12 26.38 9.13
CA PRO A 36 -0.83 27.48 9.00
C PRO A 36 -2.04 27.09 8.14
N VAL A 37 -3.23 27.57 8.51
CA VAL A 37 -4.47 27.33 7.74
C VAL A 37 -4.37 27.85 6.31
N ALA A 38 -3.65 28.96 6.10
CA ALA A 38 -3.39 29.50 4.75
C ALA A 38 -2.60 28.53 3.87
N PHE A 39 -1.65 27.78 4.46
CA PHE A 39 -0.89 26.76 3.76
C PHE A 39 -1.77 25.57 3.37
N ILE A 40 -2.64 25.12 4.27
CA ILE A 40 -3.61 24.04 4.00
C ILE A 40 -4.54 24.42 2.83
N ARG A 41 -5.07 25.65 2.82
CA ARG A 41 -5.90 26.16 1.72
C ARG A 41 -5.15 26.20 0.40
N LYS A 42 -3.90 26.67 0.41
CA LYS A 42 -3.05 26.70 -0.79
C LYS A 42 -2.84 25.30 -1.37
N ILE A 43 -2.55 24.32 -0.52
CA ILE A 43 -2.40 22.91 -0.91
C ILE A 43 -3.70 22.35 -1.48
N GLN A 44 -4.85 22.64 -0.85
CA GLN A 44 -6.15 22.21 -1.34
C GLN A 44 -6.44 22.75 -2.74
N THR A 45 -6.18 24.03 -3.00
CA THR A 45 -6.35 24.63 -4.33
C THR A 45 -5.40 24.00 -5.35
N THR A 46 -4.11 23.90 -5.04
CA THR A 46 -3.11 23.32 -5.94
C THR A 46 -3.36 21.84 -6.27
N LEU A 47 -3.92 21.07 -5.32
CA LEU A 47 -4.28 19.67 -5.56
C LEU A 47 -5.58 19.52 -6.36
N HIS A 48 -6.53 20.44 -6.17
CA HIS A 48 -7.79 20.43 -6.92
C HIS A 48 -7.59 20.75 -8.41
N GLU A 49 -6.64 21.64 -8.72
CA GLU A 49 -6.25 21.95 -10.11
C GLU A 49 -5.57 20.79 -10.85
N ARG A 50 -5.04 19.80 -10.11
CA ARG A 50 -4.27 18.70 -10.70
C ARG A 50 -5.12 17.54 -11.22
N THR A 51 -6.40 17.40 -10.86
CA THR A 51 -7.11 16.14 -11.16
C THR A 51 -8.65 16.23 -11.10
N GLU A 52 -9.31 15.70 -12.13
CA GLU A 52 -10.78 15.51 -12.21
C GLU A 52 -11.25 14.11 -11.77
N SER A 53 -10.36 13.29 -11.18
CA SER A 53 -10.63 11.86 -10.95
C SER A 53 -11.30 11.58 -9.60
N GLN A 54 -12.44 10.90 -9.64
CA GLN A 54 -13.33 10.59 -8.52
C GLN A 54 -12.67 9.75 -7.39
N GLU A 55 -11.56 9.07 -7.66
CA GLU A 55 -10.79 8.26 -6.71
C GLU A 55 -10.10 9.07 -5.59
N GLN A 56 -10.07 10.41 -5.69
CA GLN A 56 -9.41 11.28 -4.72
C GLN A 56 -10.26 11.68 -3.51
N SER A 57 -11.54 11.28 -3.48
CA SER A 57 -12.46 11.60 -2.39
C SER A 57 -12.36 10.64 -1.20
N THR A 58 -11.68 9.50 -1.36
CA THR A 58 -11.63 8.46 -0.32
C THR A 58 -10.61 8.82 0.76
N LEU A 59 -11.07 9.01 2.00
CA LEU A 59 -10.21 9.26 3.16
C LEU A 59 -9.59 7.96 3.70
N LEU A 60 -10.37 6.88 3.73
CA LEU A 60 -9.96 5.59 4.28
C LEU A 60 -9.45 4.67 3.17
N MET A 61 -8.40 3.92 3.46
CA MET A 61 -7.95 2.84 2.58
C MET A 61 -8.79 1.59 2.84
N ASP A 62 -9.05 0.81 1.80
CA ASP A 62 -9.73 -0.48 1.97
C ASP A 62 -8.78 -1.51 2.57
N THR A 63 -8.92 -1.74 3.88
CA THR A 63 -8.14 -2.75 4.63
C THR A 63 -8.43 -4.20 4.22
N LYS A 64 -9.52 -4.45 3.49
CA LYS A 64 -9.89 -5.76 2.97
C LYS A 64 -9.50 -5.94 1.51
N PHE A 65 -8.93 -4.90 0.89
CA PHE A 65 -8.46 -5.00 -0.47
C PHE A 65 -7.40 -6.09 -0.59
N SER A 66 -7.64 -7.01 -1.52
CA SER A 66 -6.71 -8.10 -1.83
C SER A 66 -6.21 -7.90 -3.25
N PHE A 67 -4.89 -7.80 -3.42
CA PHE A 67 -4.30 -7.76 -4.74
C PHE A 67 -4.60 -9.07 -5.49
N PRO A 68 -4.93 -9.02 -6.79
CA PRO A 68 -5.20 -10.22 -7.56
C PRO A 68 -3.94 -11.09 -7.62
N VAL A 69 -4.04 -12.31 -7.11
CA VAL A 69 -2.93 -13.27 -7.14
C VAL A 69 -2.76 -13.81 -8.57
N ARG A 70 -1.51 -13.88 -9.02
CA ARG A 70 -1.14 -14.52 -10.28
C ARG A 70 -0.26 -15.73 -9.97
N PHE A 71 -0.49 -16.82 -10.69
CA PHE A 71 0.32 -18.03 -10.61
C PHE A 71 1.15 -18.14 -11.90
N PRO A 72 2.31 -17.46 -11.98
CA PRO A 72 3.18 -17.60 -13.14
C PRO A 72 3.72 -19.02 -13.21
N PHE A 73 4.09 -19.45 -14.42
CA PHE A 73 4.78 -20.72 -14.60
C PHE A 73 6.12 -20.69 -13.84
N ASN A 74 6.28 -21.65 -12.92
CA ASN A 74 7.51 -21.82 -12.13
C ASN A 74 7.98 -23.27 -12.28
N PRO A 75 8.97 -23.56 -13.15
CA PRO A 75 9.42 -24.92 -13.38
C PRO A 75 10.11 -25.48 -12.14
N SER A 76 9.76 -26.70 -11.77
CA SER A 76 10.47 -27.42 -10.73
C SER A 76 11.76 -28.03 -11.29
N LYS A 77 12.83 -28.02 -10.48
CA LYS A 77 14.06 -28.78 -10.76
C LYS A 77 13.98 -30.22 -10.28
N ILE A 78 12.87 -30.60 -9.66
CA ILE A 78 12.67 -31.94 -9.11
C ILE A 78 12.44 -32.92 -10.26
N ARG A 79 13.28 -33.95 -10.27
CA ARG A 79 13.16 -35.12 -11.12
C ARG A 79 12.12 -36.06 -10.51
N LEU A 80 11.12 -36.46 -11.28
CA LEU A 80 10.01 -37.29 -10.78
C LEU A 80 10.50 -38.68 -10.34
N GLU A 81 11.55 -39.17 -10.97
CA GLU A 81 12.24 -40.41 -10.64
C GLU A 81 12.90 -40.39 -9.27
N ASP A 82 13.26 -39.21 -8.74
CA ASP A 82 13.93 -39.07 -7.44
C ASP A 82 12.93 -38.83 -6.29
N ILE A 83 11.62 -38.77 -6.59
CA ILE A 83 10.57 -38.56 -5.57
C ILE A 83 10.21 -39.90 -4.91
N GLU A 84 10.32 -39.97 -3.59
CA GLU A 84 9.84 -41.10 -2.77
C GLU A 84 8.69 -40.65 -1.86
N VAL A 85 7.77 -41.57 -1.55
CA VAL A 85 6.62 -41.30 -0.68
C VAL A 85 6.98 -41.71 0.76
N PRO A 86 7.07 -40.78 1.71
CA PRO A 86 7.32 -41.12 3.11
C PRO A 86 6.24 -42.03 3.71
N GLU A 87 6.63 -43.02 4.51
CA GLU A 87 5.71 -44.00 5.14
C GLU A 87 4.69 -43.33 6.08
N VAL A 88 5.04 -42.18 6.68
CA VAL A 88 4.15 -41.38 7.53
C VAL A 88 2.88 -40.91 6.82
N LEU A 89 2.90 -40.82 5.49
CA LEU A 89 1.71 -40.44 4.70
C LEU A 89 0.67 -41.55 4.62
N ASN A 90 1.03 -42.80 4.97
CA ASN A 90 0.16 -43.96 5.01
C ASN A 90 -0.73 -44.10 3.76
N LEU A 91 -0.08 -44.17 2.59
CA LEU A 91 -0.73 -44.28 1.28
C LEU A 91 -0.52 -45.68 0.66
N PRO A 92 -1.14 -46.74 1.20
CA PRO A 92 -0.86 -48.13 0.82
C PRO A 92 -1.29 -48.50 -0.60
N THR A 93 -2.14 -47.71 -1.23
CA THR A 93 -2.67 -47.94 -2.58
C THR A 93 -1.82 -47.32 -3.68
N LEU A 94 -0.83 -46.50 -3.34
CA LEU A 94 0.03 -45.81 -4.29
C LEU A 94 1.27 -46.65 -4.62
N LYS A 95 1.50 -46.86 -5.92
CA LYS A 95 2.68 -47.54 -6.46
C LYS A 95 3.40 -46.62 -7.44
N LYS A 96 4.68 -46.37 -7.23
CA LYS A 96 5.55 -45.63 -8.16
C LYS A 96 5.74 -46.47 -9.43
N VAL A 97 5.58 -45.85 -10.60
CA VAL A 97 5.76 -46.46 -11.94
C VAL A 97 6.89 -45.75 -12.66
#